data_AF-A0A7S0D853-F1
#
_entry.id   AF-A0A7S0D853-F1
#
_cell.length_a   1.000
_cell.length_b   1.000
_cell.length_c   1.000
_cell.angle_alpha   90.00
_cell.angle_beta   90.00
_cell.angle_gamma   90.00
#
_symmetry.space_group_name_H-M   'P 1'
#
loop_
_entity.id
_entity.type
_entity.pdbx_description
1 polymer ?
#
loop_
_entity_poly.entity_id
_entity_poly.type
_entity_poly.pdbx_seq_one_letter_code
_entity_poly.pdbx_strand_id
1 'polypeptide(L)'
;MPPKKGGKKGGKKKGPAYMTHEDGVDHCAPFGFAPGDMIHTPLGLRACVLGVKYASPEDLGGGVLWVKYDGPLEKEAPIENPSAMSGYVRAPETAHLWREVDRLNAAAAVKAEKRRIANARKNAEAALEAAKTASSAPKKPAAAKKKEEEDASGDNKENA
;
A
#
# COMPACT_ATOMS: atom_id res chain seq x y z
N MET A 1 47.75 -19.77 -4.12
CA MET A 1 46.45 -19.69 -3.39
C MET A 1 45.66 -18.52 -3.94
N PRO A 2 44.42 -18.70 -4.44
CA PRO A 2 43.67 -17.59 -5.02
C PRO A 2 43.01 -16.75 -3.91
N PRO A 3 43.02 -15.41 -3.97
CA PRO A 3 42.31 -14.59 -3.01
C PRO A 3 40.78 -14.67 -3.21
N LYS A 4 40.12 -14.67 -2.06
CA LYS A 4 38.74 -15.05 -1.78
C LYS A 4 37.75 -13.97 -2.26
N LYS A 5 36.68 -14.44 -2.91
CA LYS A 5 35.50 -13.71 -3.43
C LYS A 5 35.03 -12.61 -2.45
N GLY A 6 35.31 -11.35 -2.79
CA GLY A 6 34.86 -10.18 -2.03
C GLY A 6 33.34 -10.03 -2.09
N GLY A 7 32.71 -9.95 -0.92
CA GLY A 7 31.26 -9.83 -0.76
C GLY A 7 30.71 -8.55 -1.40
N LYS A 8 29.60 -8.72 -2.12
CA LYS A 8 28.77 -7.66 -2.68
C LYS A 8 28.17 -6.83 -1.53
N LYS A 9 28.82 -5.72 -1.14
CA LYS A 9 28.21 -4.71 -0.28
C LYS A 9 26.97 -4.17 -1.01
N GLY A 10 25.79 -4.47 -0.47
CA GLY A 10 24.53 -3.94 -0.95
C GLY A 10 24.60 -2.42 -0.96
N GLY A 11 24.44 -1.83 -2.14
CA GLY A 11 24.33 -0.39 -2.31
C GLY A 11 23.08 0.11 -1.59
N LYS A 12 23.27 0.61 -0.36
CA LYS A 12 22.36 1.63 0.18
C LYS A 12 22.51 2.82 -0.75
N LYS A 13 21.50 3.05 -1.59
CA LYS A 13 21.36 4.31 -2.33
C LYS A 13 21.38 5.42 -1.27
N LYS A 14 22.52 6.10 -1.12
CA LYS A 14 22.60 7.35 -0.38
C LYS A 14 21.69 8.30 -1.14
N GLY A 15 20.49 8.55 -0.63
CA GLY A 15 19.77 9.76 -0.99
C GLY A 15 20.67 10.97 -0.72
N PRO A 16 20.39 12.15 -1.31
CA PRO A 16 21.19 13.33 -1.02
C PRO A 16 21.20 13.53 0.50
N ALA A 17 22.40 13.70 1.08
CA ALA A 17 22.57 13.76 2.52
C ALA A 17 21.78 14.95 3.07
N TYR A 18 20.76 14.67 3.88
CA TYR A 18 20.03 15.69 4.61
C TYR A 18 20.93 16.18 5.74
N MET A 19 21.18 17.49 5.81
CA MET A 19 21.88 18.08 6.93
C MET A 19 20.90 18.16 8.10
N THR A 20 21.29 17.55 9.22
CA THR A 20 20.45 17.35 10.40
C THR A 20 21.17 17.92 11.60
N HIS A 21 22.21 17.21 12.05
CA HIS A 21 23.10 17.65 13.10
C HIS A 21 24.55 17.32 12.69
N GLU A 22 25.15 18.20 11.90
CA GLU A 22 26.58 18.12 11.57
C GLU A 22 27.32 19.24 12.33
N ASP A 23 28.54 18.95 12.79
CA ASP A 23 29.42 19.90 13.47
C ASP A 23 28.82 20.65 14.68
N GLY A 24 27.88 20.02 15.38
CA GLY A 24 27.22 20.60 16.57
C GLY A 24 26.18 21.68 16.26
N VAL A 25 25.85 21.90 14.98
CA VAL A 25 24.78 22.80 14.54
C VAL A 25 23.53 21.96 14.25
N ASP A 26 22.41 22.31 14.88
CA ASP A 26 21.10 21.74 14.53
C ASP A 26 20.52 22.57 13.37
N HIS A 27 20.63 22.02 12.17
CA HIS A 27 20.16 22.68 10.95
C HIS A 27 18.63 22.77 10.89
N CYS A 28 17.91 21.93 11.64
CA CYS A 28 16.45 21.91 11.67
C CYS A 28 15.88 22.89 12.72
N ALA A 29 16.69 23.30 13.71
CA ALA A 29 16.29 24.23 14.77
C ALA A 29 15.65 25.55 14.26
N PRO A 30 16.14 26.22 13.19
CA PRO A 30 15.50 27.43 12.65
C PRO A 30 14.07 27.21 12.16
N PHE A 31 13.69 25.96 11.90
CA PHE A 31 12.36 25.57 11.44
C PHE A 31 11.47 25.06 12.59
N GLY A 32 11.98 24.98 13.83
CA GLY A 32 11.22 24.54 15.00
C GLY A 32 10.92 23.03 15.06
N PHE A 33 11.60 22.23 14.24
CA PHE A 33 11.43 20.77 14.16
C PHE A 33 12.76 20.04 14.28
N ALA A 34 12.71 18.77 14.68
CA ALA A 34 13.86 17.88 14.70
C ALA A 34 13.76 16.86 13.54
N PRO A 35 14.89 16.33 13.07
CA PRO A 35 14.90 15.19 12.15
C PRO A 35 14.11 14.01 12.74
N GLY A 36 13.22 13.43 11.95
CA GLY A 36 12.36 12.33 12.38
C GLY A 36 11.06 12.76 13.06
N ASP A 37 10.86 14.06 13.34
CA ASP A 37 9.57 14.55 13.85
C ASP A 37 8.47 14.29 12.82
N MET A 38 7.33 13.83 13.32
CA MET A 38 6.10 13.78 12.53
C MET A 38 5.39 15.12 12.63
N ILE A 39 4.98 15.66 11.49
CA ILE A 39 4.27 16.93 11.38
C ILE A 39 2.96 16.76 10.61
N HIS A 40 1.96 17.53 11.00
CA HIS A 40 0.75 17.77 10.23
C HIS A 40 0.94 19.04 9.41
N THR A 41 0.76 18.94 8.11
CA THR A 41 0.79 20.12 7.22
C THR A 41 -0.54 20.88 7.29
N PRO A 42 -0.58 22.15 6.86
CA PRO A 42 -1.82 22.93 6.78
C PRO A 42 -2.92 22.28 5.94
N LEU A 43 -2.56 21.38 5.02
CA LEU A 43 -3.47 20.61 4.18
C LEU A 43 -3.99 19.33 4.85
N GLY A 44 -3.66 19.11 6.12
CA GLY A 44 -4.04 17.92 6.88
C GLY A 44 -3.24 16.67 6.55
N LEU A 45 -2.17 16.78 5.76
CA LEU A 45 -1.30 15.64 5.43
C LEU A 45 -0.30 15.39 6.54
N ARG A 46 0.05 14.12 6.77
CA ARG A 46 1.11 13.72 7.68
C ARG A 46 2.43 13.63 6.92
N ALA A 47 3.49 14.16 7.49
CA ALA A 47 4.84 14.04 6.94
C ALA A 47 5.88 13.84 8.05
N CYS A 48 6.99 13.20 7.72
CA CYS A 48 8.13 13.02 8.61
C CYS A 48 9.26 13.94 8.16
N VAL A 49 9.84 14.72 9.07
CA VAL A 49 10.98 15.58 8.79
C VAL A 49 12.20 14.73 8.48
N LEU A 50 12.86 15.00 7.35
CA LEU A 50 14.08 14.31 6.94
C LEU A 50 15.32 15.11 7.34
N GLY A 51 15.26 16.43 7.18
CA GLY A 51 16.32 17.38 7.45
C GLY A 51 16.35 18.49 6.41
N VAL A 52 17.44 19.25 6.38
CA VAL A 52 17.58 20.43 5.53
C VAL A 52 18.49 20.13 4.34
N LYS A 53 18.15 20.68 3.17
CA LYS A 53 19.05 20.74 2.02
C LYS A 53 19.40 22.18 1.72
N TYR A 54 20.68 22.44 1.53
CA TYR A 54 21.21 23.73 1.11
C TYR A 54 21.49 23.70 -0.39
N ALA A 55 21.33 24.85 -1.05
CA ALA A 55 21.70 24.99 -2.47
C ALA A 55 23.21 24.83 -2.67
N SER A 56 24.00 25.33 -1.71
CA SER A 56 25.45 25.20 -1.64
C SER A 56 25.85 24.89 -0.19
N PRO A 57 26.83 24.02 0.06
CA PRO A 57 27.29 23.69 1.41
C PRO A 57 27.92 24.88 2.15
N GLU A 58 28.35 25.91 1.43
CA GLU A 58 28.95 27.13 1.99
C GLU A 58 27.90 28.20 2.35
N ASP A 59 26.68 28.09 1.81
CA ASP A 59 25.59 29.04 2.05
C ASP A 59 24.48 28.39 2.90
N LEU A 60 24.62 28.53 4.21
CA LEU A 60 23.66 28.05 5.19
C LEU A 60 22.41 28.96 5.32
N GLY A 61 22.34 30.08 4.60
CA GLY A 61 21.17 30.96 4.61
C GLY A 61 20.00 30.43 3.77
N GLY A 62 20.29 29.67 2.71
CA GLY A 62 19.31 29.16 1.74
C GLY A 62 18.75 27.76 2.06
N GLY A 63 18.76 27.34 3.32
CA GLY A 63 18.29 26.00 3.71
C GLY A 63 16.81 25.78 3.46
N VAL A 64 16.46 24.66 2.82
CA VAL A 64 15.07 24.23 2.63
C VAL A 64 14.81 22.97 3.44
N LEU A 65 13.74 22.96 4.23
CA LEU A 65 13.33 21.79 5.01
C LEU A 65 12.67 20.76 4.10
N TRP A 66 13.12 19.51 4.18
CA TRP A 66 12.57 18.40 3.43
C TRP A 66 11.84 17.43 4.33
N VAL A 67 10.72 16.93 3.83
CA VAL A 67 9.87 15.96 4.52
C VAL A 67 9.51 14.81 3.61
N LYS A 68 9.17 13.68 4.23
CA LYS A 68 8.60 12.52 3.58
C LYS A 68 7.12 12.40 3.97
N TYR A 69 6.24 12.54 2.99
CA TYR A 69 4.80 12.41 3.22
C TYR A 69 4.41 10.96 3.47
N ASP A 70 3.51 10.77 4.43
CA ASP A 70 2.92 9.49 4.71
C ASP A 70 1.88 9.13 3.63
N GLY A 71 1.94 7.91 3.12
CA GLY A 71 1.08 7.46 2.03
C GLY A 71 1.71 6.38 1.15
N PRO A 72 0.94 5.81 0.21
CA PRO A 72 1.36 4.65 -0.58
C PRO A 72 2.56 4.91 -1.51
N LEU A 73 2.82 6.18 -1.83
CA LEU A 73 3.91 6.60 -2.71
C LEU A 73 5.13 7.17 -1.95
N GLU A 74 5.04 7.31 -0.62
CA GLU A 74 6.16 7.72 0.25
C GLU A 74 7.01 8.88 -0.33
N LYS A 75 6.34 9.95 -0.79
CA LYS A 75 6.98 11.01 -1.57
C LYS A 75 7.78 11.97 -0.68
N GLU A 76 9.01 12.25 -1.08
CA GLU A 76 9.85 13.28 -0.47
C GLU A 76 9.65 14.61 -1.20
N ALA A 77 9.45 15.70 -0.47
CA ALA A 77 9.33 17.03 -1.05
C ALA A 77 9.87 18.10 -0.10
N PRO A 78 10.35 19.23 -0.63
CA PRO A 78 10.59 20.42 0.18
C PRO A 78 9.26 20.96 0.71
N ILE A 79 9.29 21.58 1.88
CA ILE A 79 8.17 22.34 2.42
C ILE A 79 8.55 23.80 2.58
N GLU A 80 7.54 24.65 2.62
CA GLU A 80 7.73 26.05 2.96
C GLU A 80 8.24 26.19 4.40
N ASN A 81 8.94 27.29 4.67
CA ASN A 81 9.48 27.55 5.99
C ASN A 81 8.31 27.67 7.00
N PRO A 82 8.20 26.78 8.00
CA PRO A 82 7.12 26.83 8.99
C PRO A 82 7.10 28.12 9.83
N SER A 83 8.24 28.81 9.92
CA SER A 83 8.34 30.12 10.57
C SER A 83 7.71 31.23 9.72
N ALA A 84 7.62 31.05 8.40
CA ALA A 84 6.99 31.99 7.47
C ALA A 84 5.53 31.61 7.15
N MET A 85 5.20 30.32 7.17
CA MET A 85 3.87 29.79 6.90
C MET A 85 3.34 29.02 8.11
N SER A 86 2.32 29.58 8.76
CA SER A 86 1.66 28.96 9.91
C SER A 86 0.85 27.71 9.52
N GLY A 87 0.64 26.82 10.48
CA GLY A 87 -0.25 25.65 10.33
C GLY A 87 0.47 24.30 10.27
N TYR A 88 1.80 24.30 10.27
CA TYR A 88 2.56 23.10 10.56
C TYR A 88 2.54 22.82 12.06
N VAL A 89 2.05 21.66 12.45
CA VAL A 89 1.94 21.26 13.86
C VAL A 89 2.67 19.95 14.07
N ARG A 90 3.49 19.86 15.12
CA ARG A 90 4.13 18.60 15.50
C ARG A 90 3.06 17.60 15.94
N ALA A 91 3.05 16.43 15.33
CA ALA A 91 2.18 15.34 15.73
C ALA A 91 2.65 14.78 17.09
N PRO A 92 1.72 14.24 17.91
CA PRO A 92 2.11 13.58 19.15
C PRO A 92 2.99 12.36 18.87
N GLU A 93 3.86 11.97 19.82
CA GLU A 93 4.75 10.81 19.65
C GLU A 93 4.00 9.51 19.34
N THR A 94 2.76 9.39 19.83
CA THR A 94 1.86 8.27 19.52
C THR A 94 1.53 8.15 18.03
N ALA A 95 1.65 9.23 17.24
CA ALA A 95 1.45 9.20 15.79
C ALA A 95 2.45 8.27 15.08
N HIS A 96 3.64 8.06 15.66
CA HIS A 96 4.63 7.11 15.12
C HIS A 96 4.11 5.67 15.19
N LEU A 97 3.38 5.33 16.25
CA LEU A 97 2.76 4.02 16.42
C LEU A 97 1.63 3.83 15.40
N TRP A 98 0.78 4.84 15.22
CA TRP A 98 -0.31 4.77 14.25
C TRP A 98 0.18 4.65 12.81
N ARG A 99 1.30 5.30 12.45
CA ARG A 99 1.93 5.09 11.14
C ARG A 99 2.34 3.64 10.92
N GLU A 100 2.89 2.99 11.95
CA GLU A 100 3.29 1.59 11.86
C GLU A 100 2.09 0.66 11.73
N VAL A 101 1.00 0.96 12.46
CA VAL A 101 -0.28 0.26 12.31
C VAL A 101 -0.84 0.43 10.90
N ASP A 102 -0.84 1.65 10.35
CA ASP A 102 -1.31 1.96 9.01
C ASP A 102 -0.49 1.20 7.95
N ARG A 103 0.83 1.13 8.11
CA ARG A 103 1.75 0.36 7.25
C ARG A 103 1.42 -1.13 7.27
N LEU A 104 1.20 -1.70 8.45
CA LEU A 104 0.84 -3.11 8.60
C LEU A 104 -0.52 -3.42 8.00
N ASN A 105 -1.50 -2.53 8.19
CA ASN A 105 -2.83 -2.65 7.60
C ASN A 105 -2.79 -2.58 6.07
N ALA A 106 -2.02 -1.65 5.50
CA ALA A 106 -1.83 -1.56 4.05
C ALA A 106 -1.17 -2.83 3.48
N ALA A 107 -0.14 -3.35 4.15
CA ALA A 107 0.51 -4.60 3.75
C ALA A 107 -0.45 -5.81 3.84
N ALA A 108 -1.28 -5.86 4.88
CA ALA A 108 -2.30 -6.88 5.04
C ALA A 108 -3.37 -6.81 3.93
N ALA A 109 -3.82 -5.62 3.57
CA ALA A 109 -4.79 -5.40 2.49
C ALA A 109 -4.24 -5.89 1.13
N VAL A 110 -2.99 -5.55 0.79
CA VAL A 110 -2.34 -6.04 -0.43
C VAL A 110 -2.24 -7.57 -0.45
N LYS A 111 -1.92 -8.18 0.71
CA LYS A 111 -1.85 -9.64 0.84
C LYS A 111 -3.22 -10.30 0.71
N ALA A 112 -4.26 -9.70 1.28
CA ALA A 112 -5.63 -10.17 1.17
C ALA A 112 -6.12 -10.12 -0.28
N GLU A 113 -5.85 -9.02 -1.00
CA GLU A 113 -6.25 -8.88 -2.40
C GLU A 113 -5.51 -9.88 -3.31
N LYS A 114 -4.21 -10.09 -3.09
CA LYS A 114 -3.45 -11.14 -3.81
C LYS A 114 -4.05 -12.52 -3.58
N ARG A 115 -4.47 -12.85 -2.35
CA ARG A 115 -5.16 -14.10 -2.04
C ARG A 115 -6.51 -14.20 -2.72
N ARG A 116 -7.29 -13.11 -2.74
CA ARG A 116 -8.59 -13.04 -3.41
C ARG A 116 -8.46 -13.30 -4.92
N ILE A 117 -7.51 -12.65 -5.58
CA ILE A 117 -7.22 -12.85 -7.01
C ILE A 117 -6.75 -14.28 -7.28
N ALA A 118 -5.87 -14.83 -6.44
CA ALA A 118 -5.40 -16.21 -6.59
C ALA A 118 -6.53 -17.24 -6.44
N ASN A 119 -7.41 -17.05 -5.45
CA ASN A 119 -8.56 -17.92 -5.25
C ASN A 119 -9.57 -17.78 -6.39
N ALA A 120 -9.83 -16.56 -6.88
CA ALA A 120 -10.71 -16.33 -8.03
C ALA A 120 -10.17 -17.02 -9.29
N ARG A 121 -8.85 -16.94 -9.53
CA ARG A 121 -8.21 -17.66 -10.65
C ARG A 121 -8.34 -19.17 -10.52
N LYS A 122 -8.08 -19.72 -9.32
CA LYS A 122 -8.20 -21.16 -9.07
C LYS A 122 -9.65 -21.65 -9.26
N ASN A 123 -10.63 -20.88 -8.80
CA ASN A 123 -12.04 -21.22 -8.97
C ASN A 123 -12.48 -21.14 -10.44
N ALA A 124 -11.99 -20.15 -11.19
CA ALA A 124 -12.26 -20.05 -12.63
C ALA A 124 -11.65 -21.22 -13.42
N GLU A 125 -10.42 -21.62 -13.08
CA GLU A 125 -9.77 -22.78 -13.69
C GLU A 125 -10.49 -24.09 -13.36
N ALA A 126 -10.89 -24.29 -12.10
CA ALA A 126 -11.67 -25.45 -11.68
C ALA A 126 -13.04 -25.50 -12.40
N ALA A 127 -13.71 -24.35 -12.59
CA ALA A 127 -14.96 -24.28 -13.34
C ALA A 127 -14.77 -24.61 -14.83
N LEU A 128 -13.66 -24.20 -15.43
CA LEU A 128 -13.33 -24.53 -16.82
C LEU A 128 -13.07 -26.03 -17.01
N GLU A 129 -12.32 -26.65 -16.10
CA GLU A 129 -12.07 -28.10 -16.12
C GLU A 129 -13.35 -28.91 -15.85
N ALA A 130 -14.22 -28.44 -14.94
CA ALA A 130 -15.54 -29.03 -14.73
C ALA A 130 -16.43 -28.93 -15.98
N ALA A 131 -16.38 -27.81 -16.72
CA ALA A 131 -17.13 -27.63 -17.96
C ALA A 131 -16.60 -28.52 -19.10
N LYS A 132 -15.28 -28.69 -19.23
CA LYS A 132 -14.66 -29.60 -20.20
C LYS A 132 -15.03 -31.06 -19.92
N THR A 133 -14.94 -31.48 -18.66
CA THR A 133 -15.29 -32.85 -18.25
C THR A 133 -16.78 -33.14 -18.43
N ALA A 134 -17.67 -32.17 -18.14
CA ALA A 134 -19.10 -32.27 -18.42
C ALA A 134 -19.42 -32.34 -19.92
N SER A 135 -18.69 -31.61 -20.76
CA SER A 135 -18.83 -31.66 -22.23
C SER A 135 -18.36 -33.00 -22.83
N SER A 136 -17.38 -33.66 -22.19
CA SER A 136 -16.88 -34.98 -22.59
C SER A 136 -17.69 -36.17 -22.04
N ALA A 137 -18.69 -35.93 -21.20
CA ALA A 137 -19.51 -37.01 -20.63
C ALA A 137 -20.40 -37.64 -21.73
N PRO A 138 -20.32 -38.98 -21.95
CA PRO A 138 -21.07 -39.62 -23.02
C PRO A 138 -22.59 -39.51 -22.79
N LYS A 139 -23.31 -39.06 -23.82
CA LYS A 139 -24.78 -39.05 -23.84
C LYS A 139 -25.30 -40.46 -23.62
N LYS A 140 -26.04 -40.67 -22.52
CA LYS A 140 -26.85 -41.88 -22.29
C LYS A 140 -27.76 -42.09 -23.52
N PRO A 141 -27.82 -43.28 -24.12
CA PRO A 141 -28.68 -43.51 -25.28
C PRO A 141 -30.16 -43.44 -24.85
N ALA A 142 -30.93 -42.64 -25.57
CA ALA A 142 -32.37 -42.54 -25.43
C ALA A 142 -33.04 -43.79 -25.99
N ALA A 143 -33.64 -44.60 -25.12
CA ALA A 143 -34.58 -45.65 -25.51
C ALA A 143 -35.99 -45.05 -25.68
N ALA A 144 -36.66 -45.45 -26.75
CA ALA A 144 -37.83 -44.80 -27.34
C ALA A 144 -39.18 -45.16 -26.68
N LYS A 145 -40.07 -44.16 -26.69
CA LYS A 145 -41.55 -44.16 -26.87
C LYS A 145 -42.39 -45.31 -26.28
N LYS A 146 -43.40 -44.92 -25.48
CA LYS A 146 -44.81 -45.15 -25.84
C LYS A 146 -45.69 -43.99 -25.37
N LYS A 147 -46.58 -43.56 -26.27
CA LYS A 147 -47.59 -42.52 -26.18
C LYS A 147 -48.92 -43.22 -25.93
N GLU A 148 -49.75 -42.73 -25.01
CA GLU A 148 -51.21 -42.84 -25.09
C GLU A 148 -51.82 -41.67 -24.28
N GLU A 149 -52.64 -40.88 -24.99
CA GLU A 149 -53.61 -39.89 -24.49
C GLU A 149 -54.64 -40.63 -23.60
N GLU A 150 -55.35 -40.06 -22.62
CA GLU A 150 -56.40 -39.03 -22.76
C GLU A 150 -56.93 -38.61 -21.37
N ASP A 151 -57.49 -37.39 -21.33
CA ASP A 151 -58.31 -36.69 -20.34
C ASP A 151 -58.88 -37.36 -19.07
N ALA A 152 -58.81 -36.63 -17.94
CA ALA A 152 -59.97 -36.33 -17.09
C ALA A 152 -59.64 -35.25 -16.03
N SER A 153 -60.10 -34.02 -16.29
CA SER A 153 -60.77 -33.10 -15.35
C SER A 153 -61.00 -33.62 -13.93
N GLY A 154 -60.52 -32.88 -12.91
CA GLY A 154 -60.83 -33.18 -11.50
C GLY A 154 -60.29 -32.16 -10.50
N ASP A 155 -61.02 -31.06 -10.36
CA ASP A 155 -61.13 -30.15 -9.22
C ASP A 155 -60.73 -30.74 -7.84
N ASN A 156 -59.81 -30.12 -7.09
CA ASN A 156 -59.99 -29.97 -5.64
C ASN A 156 -59.07 -28.91 -4.98
N LYS A 157 -59.75 -27.88 -4.47
CA LYS A 157 -59.49 -26.99 -3.32
C LYS A 157 -58.15 -26.98 -2.57
N GLU A 158 -57.68 -25.74 -2.41
CA GLU A 158 -57.27 -25.09 -1.16
C GLU A 158 -57.32 -25.96 0.10
N ASN A 159 -56.22 -25.97 0.84
CA ASN A 159 -56.31 -26.10 2.28
C ASN A 159 -55.46 -25.01 2.95
N ALA A 160 -56.16 -24.30 3.84
CA ALA A 160 -55.68 -23.29 4.75
C ALA A 160 -54.81 -23.89 5.87
#